data_AF-A0A9E1QCB1-F1
#
_entry.id   AF-A0A9E1QCB1-F1
#
_cell.length_a   1.000
_cell.length_b   1.000
_cell.length_c   1.000
_cell.angle_alpha   90.00
_cell.angle_beta   90.00
_cell.angle_gamma   90.00
#
_symmetry.space_group_name_H-M   'P 1'
#
loop_
_entity.id
_entity.type
_entity.pdbx_description
1 polymer ?
#
loop_
_entity_poly.entity_id
_entity_poly.type
_entity_poly.pdbx_seq_one_letter_code
_entity_poly.pdbx_strand_id
1 'polypeptide(L)'
;FNKPILFTEYGYRSIDFTGKEPWDSKRITGSINLLAQKNGLQAIHNQFWKEDWFLGGFIWKWFHKHTEVGGENNNRFTPQNKPAEVLLRSLYKQAP
;
A
#
# COMPACT_ATOMS: atom_id res chain seq x y z
N PHE A 1 -21.58 14.59 9.36
CA PHE A 1 -22.12 13.21 9.25
C PHE A 1 -22.73 13.01 7.87
N ASN A 2 -22.88 11.76 7.42
CA ASN A 2 -23.38 11.39 6.08
C ASN A 2 -22.54 11.87 4.89
N LYS A 3 -21.21 11.84 5.03
CA LYS A 3 -20.28 12.07 3.93
C LYS A 3 -19.44 10.80 3.74
N PRO A 4 -19.23 10.34 2.50
CA PRO A 4 -18.26 9.30 2.24
C PRO A 4 -16.87 9.68 2.79
N ILE A 5 -16.11 8.68 3.20
CA ILE A 5 -14.83 8.80 3.88
C ILE A 5 -13.71 8.46 2.90
N LEU A 6 -12.74 9.37 2.84
CA LEU A 6 -11.51 9.19 2.10
C LEU A 6 -10.38 8.95 3.09
N PHE A 7 -9.59 7.90 2.89
CA PHE A 7 -8.37 7.72 3.68
C PHE A 7 -7.27 8.60 3.10
N THR A 8 -6.92 9.65 3.84
CA THR A 8 -5.89 10.61 3.40
C THR A 8 -4.51 9.96 3.26
N GLU A 9 -4.27 8.85 3.96
CA GLU A 9 -3.11 7.99 3.80
C GLU A 9 -3.51 6.53 4.05
N TYR A 10 -3.03 5.61 3.23
CA TYR A 10 -3.03 4.19 3.55
C TYR A 10 -1.82 3.50 2.90
N GLY A 11 -1.34 2.42 3.51
CA GLY A 11 -0.23 1.68 2.95
C GLY A 11 0.42 0.75 3.95
N TYR A 12 1.31 -0.07 3.42
CA TYR A 12 2.06 -1.08 4.16
C TYR A 12 3.52 -1.02 3.73
N ARG A 13 4.42 -1.31 4.64
CA ARG A 13 5.84 -1.50 4.32
C ARG A 13 6.04 -2.90 3.74
N SER A 14 7.06 -3.07 2.92
CA SER A 14 7.53 -4.39 2.51
C SER A 14 8.40 -5.01 3.59
N ILE A 15 7.80 -5.30 4.74
CA ILE A 15 8.43 -5.99 5.88
C ILE A 15 7.59 -7.13 6.42
N ASP A 16 8.25 -8.06 7.11
CA ASP A 16 7.56 -9.05 7.93
C ASP A 16 6.63 -8.39 8.94
N PHE A 17 5.46 -9.00 9.15
CA PHE A 17 4.43 -8.49 10.07
C PHE A 17 3.93 -7.07 9.76
N THR A 18 3.99 -6.61 8.50
CA THR A 18 3.57 -5.24 8.13
C THR A 18 2.14 -4.87 8.54
N GLY A 19 1.25 -5.83 8.79
CA GLY A 19 -0.11 -5.58 9.26
C GLY A 19 -0.24 -5.30 10.77
N LYS A 20 0.81 -5.57 11.57
CA LYS A 20 0.78 -5.39 13.03
C LYS A 20 0.82 -3.92 13.43
N GLU A 21 1.76 -3.18 12.86
CA GLU A 21 1.97 -1.75 13.11
C GLU A 21 2.22 -1.03 11.76
N PRO A 22 1.22 -0.95 10.88
CA PRO A 22 1.39 -0.41 9.53
C PRO A 22 1.84 1.05 9.50
N TRP A 23 1.62 1.81 10.59
CA TRP A 23 2.09 3.19 10.73
C TRP A 23 3.58 3.31 11.09
N ASP A 24 4.25 2.22 11.52
CA ASP A 24 5.63 2.32 11.98
C ASP A 24 6.62 2.55 10.82
N SER A 25 7.19 3.75 10.82
CA SER A 25 8.13 4.24 9.82
C SER A 25 9.60 4.18 10.24
N LYS A 26 9.92 3.62 11.42
CA LYS A 26 11.30 3.44 11.91
C LYS A 26 12.16 2.75 10.86
N ARG A 27 13.38 3.24 10.68
CA ARG A 27 14.35 2.65 9.76
C ARG A 27 14.93 1.40 10.42
N ILE A 28 14.81 0.27 9.74
CA ILE A 28 15.43 -1.00 10.09
C ILE A 28 16.15 -1.55 8.87
N THR A 29 17.22 -2.29 9.11
CA THR A 29 17.98 -2.99 8.06
C THR A 29 17.39 -4.39 7.86
N GLY A 30 17.24 -4.82 6.60
CA GLY A 30 16.72 -6.16 6.27
C GLY A 30 15.19 -6.31 6.41
N SER A 31 14.76 -7.54 6.72
CA SER A 31 13.35 -7.97 6.82
C SER A 31 12.51 -7.59 5.60
N ILE A 32 13.09 -7.66 4.41
CA ILE A 32 12.35 -7.31 3.19
C ILE A 32 11.33 -8.40 2.90
N ASN A 33 10.06 -8.02 2.86
CA ASN A 33 8.97 -8.91 2.49
C ASN A 33 8.00 -8.21 1.53
N LEU A 34 8.28 -8.35 0.24
CA LEU A 34 7.47 -7.74 -0.83
C LEU A 34 6.06 -8.34 -0.89
N LEU A 35 5.93 -9.63 -0.56
CA LEU A 35 4.66 -10.33 -0.54
C LEU A 35 3.76 -9.83 0.60
N ALA A 36 4.33 -9.54 1.77
CA ALA A 36 3.58 -8.98 2.89
C ALA A 36 2.95 -7.62 2.53
N GLN A 37 3.69 -6.72 1.86
CA GLN A 37 3.15 -5.46 1.36
C GLN A 37 2.00 -5.70 0.36
N LYS A 38 2.20 -6.59 -0.60
CA LYS A 38 1.19 -6.97 -1.59
C LYS A 38 -0.08 -7.49 -0.89
N ASN A 39 0.07 -8.40 0.07
CA ASN A 39 -1.06 -8.99 0.79
C ASN A 39 -1.80 -7.97 1.65
N GLY A 40 -1.09 -7.06 2.32
CA GLY A 40 -1.71 -5.97 3.08
C GLY A 40 -2.57 -5.06 2.18
N LEU A 41 -2.04 -4.68 1.01
CA LEU A 41 -2.77 -3.88 0.03
C LEU A 41 -3.98 -4.62 -0.56
N GLN A 42 -3.87 -5.94 -0.78
CA GLN A 42 -5.02 -6.75 -1.19
C GLN A 42 -6.09 -6.81 -0.10
N ALA A 43 -5.69 -6.94 1.17
CA ALA A 43 -6.60 -7.06 2.29
C ALA A 43 -7.45 -5.78 2.48
N ILE A 44 -6.82 -4.60 2.48
CA ILE A 44 -7.56 -3.33 2.62
C ILE A 44 -8.53 -3.11 1.45
N HIS A 45 -8.13 -3.49 0.23
CA HIS A 45 -9.02 -3.44 -0.93
C HIS A 45 -10.21 -4.38 -0.75
N ASN A 46 -9.98 -5.65 -0.41
CA ASN A 46 -11.04 -6.62 -0.20
C ASN A 46 -12.05 -6.17 0.87
N GLN A 47 -11.57 -5.50 1.91
CA GLN A 47 -12.40 -5.06 3.03
C GLN A 47 -13.27 -3.85 2.71
N PHE A 48 -12.77 -2.89 1.93
CA PHE A 48 -13.43 -1.58 1.83
C PHE A 48 -13.88 -1.18 0.43
N TRP A 49 -13.34 -1.75 -0.66
CA TRP A 49 -13.62 -1.23 -2.02
C TRP A 49 -15.05 -1.45 -2.52
N LYS A 50 -15.87 -2.23 -1.79
CA LYS A 50 -17.29 -2.46 -2.09
C LYS A 50 -18.23 -1.72 -1.13
N GLU A 51 -17.67 -0.94 -0.21
CA GLU A 51 -18.44 -0.22 0.79
C GLU A 51 -18.80 1.18 0.28
N ASP A 52 -20.09 1.52 0.20
CA ASP A 52 -20.56 2.80 -0.36
C ASP A 52 -20.05 4.04 0.40
N TRP A 53 -19.67 3.86 1.67
CA TRP A 53 -19.12 4.94 2.47
C TRP A 53 -17.63 5.18 2.21
N PHE A 54 -16.93 4.32 1.48
CA PHE A 54 -15.48 4.39 1.30
C PHE A 54 -15.10 4.89 -0.10
N LEU A 55 -14.44 6.04 -0.18
CA LEU A 55 -14.01 6.66 -1.45
C LEU A 55 -12.64 6.18 -1.94
N GLY A 56 -11.99 5.26 -1.25
CA GLY A 56 -10.59 4.92 -1.48
C GLY A 56 -9.65 5.75 -0.62
N GLY A 57 -8.46 6.03 -1.14
CA GLY A 57 -7.47 6.82 -0.43
C GLY A 57 -6.21 7.11 -1.23
N PHE A 58 -5.26 7.80 -0.59
CA PHE A 58 -3.95 8.05 -1.15
C PHE A 58 -2.92 7.05 -0.62
N ILE A 59 -2.27 6.35 -1.54
CA ILE A 59 -1.18 5.42 -1.20
C ILE A 59 -0.02 6.19 -0.57
N TRP A 60 0.40 5.74 0.61
CA TRP A 60 1.62 6.15 1.27
C TRP A 60 2.75 5.17 0.91
N LYS A 61 3.81 5.57 0.18
CA LYS A 61 3.87 6.84 -0.56
C LYS A 61 4.50 6.71 -1.94
N TRP A 62 4.04 7.55 -2.85
CA TRP A 62 4.50 7.64 -4.22
C TRP A 62 5.54 8.77 -4.35
N PHE A 63 6.60 8.54 -5.12
CA PHE A 63 7.68 9.49 -5.37
C PHE A 63 7.78 9.84 -6.86
N HIS A 64 8.24 11.06 -7.14
CA HIS A 64 8.41 11.59 -8.50
C HIS A 64 9.53 10.89 -9.29
N LYS A 65 10.64 10.52 -8.63
CA LYS A 65 11.78 9.82 -9.26
C LYS A 65 11.51 8.33 -9.39
N HIS A 66 10.56 7.94 -10.24
CA HIS A 66 10.09 6.56 -10.32
C HIS A 66 11.22 5.53 -10.55
N THR A 67 12.25 5.87 -11.32
CA THR A 67 13.39 4.98 -11.63
C THR A 67 14.37 4.79 -10.47
N GLU A 68 14.29 5.59 -9.40
CA GLU A 68 15.26 5.61 -8.29
C GLU A 68 14.67 5.08 -6.96
N VAL A 69 13.39 4.70 -6.91
CA VAL A 69 12.69 4.34 -5.66
C VAL A 69 12.12 2.94 -5.67
N GLY A 70 11.91 2.39 -4.47
CA GLY A 70 11.32 1.07 -4.31
C GLY A 70 12.27 -0.03 -4.79
N GLY A 71 11.74 -1.03 -5.49
CA GLY A 71 12.52 -2.18 -5.93
C GLY A 71 12.62 -3.31 -4.91
N GLU A 72 13.25 -4.40 -5.31
CA GLU A 72 13.32 -5.66 -4.55
C GLU A 72 14.07 -5.53 -3.24
N ASN A 73 15.01 -4.59 -3.13
CA ASN A 73 15.84 -4.39 -1.94
C ASN A 73 15.29 -3.30 -0.99
N ASN A 74 14.06 -2.82 -1.21
CA ASN A 74 13.49 -1.72 -0.46
C ASN A 74 12.39 -2.20 0.48
N ASN A 75 12.59 -2.02 1.79
CA ASN A 75 11.62 -2.39 2.85
C ASN A 75 10.67 -1.24 3.27
N ARG A 76 10.59 -0.17 2.45
CA ARG A 76 9.81 1.04 2.76
C ARG A 76 8.43 0.97 2.12
N PHE A 77 7.63 1.99 2.41
CA PHE A 77 6.22 2.11 2.06
C PHE A 77 5.92 2.15 0.56
N THR A 78 6.77 2.75 -0.27
CA THR A 78 6.45 2.90 -1.69
C THR A 78 6.19 1.53 -2.34
N PRO A 79 5.09 1.38 -3.09
CA PRO A 79 4.86 0.18 -3.87
C PRO A 79 5.64 0.18 -5.19
N GLN A 80 6.25 1.31 -5.58
CA GLN A 80 6.89 1.49 -6.88
C GLN A 80 7.97 0.44 -7.13
N ASN A 81 8.00 -0.08 -8.36
CA ASN A 81 8.95 -1.11 -8.76
C ASN A 81 8.91 -2.38 -7.88
N LYS A 82 7.76 -2.67 -7.26
CA LYS A 82 7.52 -3.89 -6.47
C LYS A 82 6.27 -4.61 -7.00
N PRO A 83 6.07 -5.89 -6.61
CA PRO A 83 4.82 -6.60 -6.91
C PRO A 83 3.55 -5.87 -6.44
N ALA A 84 3.67 -5.03 -5.40
CA ALA A 84 2.61 -4.16 -4.91
C ALA A 84 2.10 -3.16 -5.96
N GLU A 85 2.97 -2.59 -6.80
CA GLU A 85 2.54 -1.66 -7.85
C GLU A 85 1.69 -2.37 -8.90
N VAL A 86 2.11 -3.57 -9.34
CA VAL A 86 1.37 -4.38 -10.31
C VAL A 86 -0.01 -4.75 -9.76
N LEU A 87 -0.07 -5.12 -8.48
CA LEU A 87 -1.34 -5.38 -7.81
C LEU A 87 -2.25 -4.15 -7.82
N LEU A 88 -1.77 -3.00 -7.37
CA LEU A 88 -2.57 -1.77 -7.33
C LEU A 88 -3.10 -1.43 -8.72
N ARG A 89 -2.25 -1.50 -9.75
CA ARG A 89 -2.66 -1.26 -11.14
C ARG A 89 -3.80 -2.18 -11.59
N SER A 90 -3.81 -3.43 -11.14
CA SER A 90 -4.89 -4.38 -11.43
C SER A 90 -6.18 -4.04 -10.70
N LEU A 91 -6.08 -3.74 -9.39
CA LEU A 91 -7.23 -3.43 -8.54
C LEU A 91 -7.94 -2.14 -8.98
N TYR A 92 -7.18 -1.08 -9.26
CA TYR A 92 -7.75 0.20 -9.72
C TYR A 92 -8.39 0.13 -11.11
N LYS A 93 -8.03 -0.86 -11.94
CA LYS A 93 -8.72 -1.11 -13.22
C LYS A 93 -10.06 -1.84 -13.06
N GLN A 94 -10.25 -2.53 -11.94
CA GLN A 94 -11.47 -3.28 -11.62
C GLN A 94 -12.46 -2.44 -10.81
N ALA A 95 -12.00 -1.32 -10.24
CA ALA A 95 -12.86 -0.40 -9.53
C ALA A 95 -13.98 0.09 -10.47
N PRO A 96 -15.25 0.10 -10.01
CA PRO A 96 -16.39 0.50 -10.82
C PRO A 96 -16.29 1.96 -11.29
#